data_AF-A0A7I7L6M0-F1
#
_entry.id   AF-A0A7I7L6M0-F1
#
_cell.length_a   1.000
_cell.length_b   1.000
_cell.length_c   1.000
_cell.angle_alpha   90.00
_cell.angle_beta   90.00
_cell.angle_gamma   90.00
#
_symmetry.space_group_name_H-M   'P 1'
#
loop_
_entity.id
_entity.type
_entity.pdbx_description
1 polymer ?
#
loop_
_entity_poly.entity_id
_entity_poly.type
_entity_poly.pdbx_seq_one_letter_code
_entity_poly.pdbx_strand_id
1 'polypeptide(L)'
;MVAVKDRLNGSRNPLAHLQQPDITLDKVMQSPMLWDPIRYDETCPSSDGACAVVIGNEEIADARVADGHPVAWIHATALRTEPLAYSGRDQVSPQAGRDAAAALWKAAGITSPIDEIDAAEIYVPFSWFEPMWLENLGFMPEGEG
;
A
#
# COMPACT_ATOMS: atom_id res chain seq x y z
N MET A 1 11.95 -9.36 -5.57
CA MET A 1 12.34 -7.94 -5.44
C MET A 1 11.15 -7.07 -5.84
N VAL A 2 10.71 -6.21 -4.93
CA VAL A 2 9.49 -5.40 -5.00
C VAL A 2 9.43 -4.51 -6.25
N ALA A 3 10.49 -3.76 -6.54
CA ALA A 3 10.52 -2.82 -7.66
C ALA A 3 10.20 -3.49 -9.02
N VAL A 4 10.75 -4.67 -9.29
CA VAL A 4 10.45 -5.39 -10.56
C VAL A 4 8.98 -5.78 -10.64
N LYS A 5 8.40 -6.32 -9.56
CA LYS A 5 6.97 -6.65 -9.50
C LYS A 5 6.12 -5.41 -9.80
N ASP A 6 6.40 -4.30 -9.12
CA ASP A 6 5.59 -3.09 -9.25
C ASP A 6 5.67 -2.46 -10.63
N ARG A 7 6.87 -2.43 -11.22
CA ARG A 7 7.06 -1.94 -12.59
C ARG A 7 6.36 -2.82 -13.63
N LEU A 8 6.37 -4.14 -13.44
CA LEU A 8 5.62 -5.08 -14.29
C LEU A 8 4.11 -4.89 -14.14
N ASN A 9 3.60 -4.75 -12.92
CA ASN A 9 2.19 -4.44 -12.67
C ASN A 9 1.80 -3.09 -13.29
N GLY A 10 2.64 -2.06 -13.11
CA GLY A 10 2.47 -0.74 -13.71
C GLY A 10 2.41 -0.79 -15.24
N SER A 11 3.22 -1.63 -15.89
CA SER A 11 3.19 -1.81 -17.35
C SER A 11 1.87 -2.35 -17.90
N ARG A 12 1.03 -2.95 -17.05
CA ARG A 12 -0.30 -3.46 -17.39
C ARG A 12 -1.41 -2.45 -17.09
N ASN A 13 -1.09 -1.35 -16.41
CA ASN A 13 -2.04 -0.29 -16.07
C ASN A 13 -1.85 0.90 -17.01
N PRO A 14 -2.83 1.23 -17.87
CA PRO A 14 -2.73 2.35 -18.80
C PRO A 14 -2.61 3.73 -18.12
N LEU A 15 -2.95 3.82 -16.83
CA LEU A 15 -2.85 5.05 -16.03
C LEU A 15 -1.53 5.17 -15.26
N ALA A 16 -0.68 4.13 -15.25
CA ALA A 16 0.60 4.20 -14.56
C ALA A 16 1.55 5.17 -15.27
N HIS A 17 2.21 6.04 -14.50
CA HIS A 17 3.23 6.97 -15.01
C HIS A 17 4.40 6.21 -15.66
N LEU A 18 4.84 5.11 -15.05
CA LEU A 18 5.92 4.28 -15.57
C LEU A 18 5.36 2.95 -16.09
N GLN A 19 5.55 2.71 -17.38
CA GLN A 19 5.14 1.49 -18.08
C GLN A 19 6.38 0.82 -18.67
N GLN A 20 7.01 -0.07 -17.89
CA GLN A 20 8.29 -0.70 -18.22
C GLN A 20 8.12 -2.23 -18.31
N PRO A 21 7.54 -2.75 -19.40
CA PRO A 21 7.25 -4.19 -19.53
C PRO A 21 8.51 -5.07 -19.62
N ASP A 22 9.66 -4.49 -19.91
CA ASP A 22 10.95 -5.17 -20.08
C ASP A 22 11.90 -4.96 -18.88
N ILE A 23 11.39 -4.48 -17.75
CA ILE A 23 12.17 -4.29 -16.51
C ILE A 23 12.70 -5.64 -15.99
N THR A 24 13.93 -5.65 -15.48
CA THR A 24 14.58 -6.84 -14.91
C THR A 24 15.26 -6.50 -13.60
N LEU A 25 15.57 -7.52 -12.81
CA LEU A 25 16.37 -7.37 -11.59
C LEU A 25 17.70 -6.67 -11.88
N ASP A 26 18.42 -7.11 -12.92
CA ASP A 26 19.70 -6.53 -13.30
C ASP A 26 19.60 -5.04 -13.65
N LYS A 27 18.52 -4.61 -14.34
CA LYS A 27 18.31 -3.18 -14.66
C LYS A 27 18.17 -2.36 -13.38
N VAL A 28 17.33 -2.81 -12.43
CA VAL A 28 17.18 -2.13 -11.15
C VAL A 28 18.49 -2.08 -10.38
N MET A 29 19.23 -3.19 -10.33
CA MET A 29 20.54 -3.29 -9.66
C MET A 29 21.65 -2.49 -10.35
N GLN A 30 21.48 -2.11 -11.61
CA GLN A 30 22.41 -1.24 -12.35
C GLN A 30 22.00 0.23 -12.32
N SER A 31 20.77 0.53 -11.86
CA SER A 31 20.31 1.91 -11.74
C SER A 31 21.15 2.70 -10.72
N PRO A 32 21.24 4.04 -10.87
CA PRO A 32 22.04 4.87 -9.97
C PRO A 32 21.69 4.63 -8.50
N MET A 33 22.69 4.40 -7.66
CA MET A 33 22.49 4.35 -6.22
C MET A 33 22.22 5.77 -5.71
N LEU A 34 21.12 5.96 -4.99
CA LEU A 34 20.75 7.24 -4.42
C LEU A 34 21.30 7.38 -3.00
N TRP A 35 21.08 6.36 -2.18
CA TRP A 35 21.68 6.20 -0.87
C TRP A 35 21.94 4.71 -0.64
N ASP A 36 22.91 4.34 0.19
CA ASP A 36 23.16 2.92 0.46
C ASP A 36 21.99 2.32 1.28
N PRO A 37 21.31 1.24 0.84
CA PRO A 37 21.52 0.45 -0.39
C PRO A 37 20.52 0.74 -1.54
N ILE A 38 19.65 1.74 -1.41
CA ILE A 38 18.55 2.04 -2.32
C ILE A 38 19.00 2.66 -3.65
N ARG A 39 18.47 2.11 -4.74
CA ARG A 39 18.71 2.56 -6.11
C ARG A 39 17.54 3.32 -6.69
N TYR A 40 17.81 4.07 -7.76
CA TYR A 40 16.83 4.96 -8.39
C TYR A 40 15.55 4.25 -8.82
N ASP A 41 15.66 3.08 -9.44
CA ASP A 41 14.49 2.34 -9.92
C ASP A 41 13.62 1.77 -8.79
N GLU A 42 14.12 1.77 -7.55
CA GLU A 42 13.40 1.37 -6.35
C GLU A 42 12.57 2.52 -5.74
N THR A 43 12.61 3.71 -6.34
CA THR A 43 11.88 4.89 -5.87
C THR A 43 10.61 5.13 -6.69
N CYS A 44 9.60 5.72 -6.07
CA CYS A 44 8.42 6.22 -6.79
C CYS A 44 8.79 7.43 -7.68
N PRO A 45 8.21 7.56 -8.89
CA PRO A 45 8.44 8.73 -9.74
C PRO A 45 7.72 9.97 -9.20
N SER A 46 8.30 11.15 -9.40
CA SER A 46 7.58 12.41 -9.22
C SER A 46 6.51 12.53 -10.30
N SER A 47 5.24 12.57 -9.91
CA SER A 47 4.10 12.46 -10.82
C SER A 47 3.07 13.56 -10.53
N ASP A 48 2.44 14.07 -11.59
CA ASP A 48 1.23 14.89 -11.48
C ASP A 48 0.00 14.03 -11.81
N GLY A 49 -1.06 14.14 -11.00
CA GLY A 49 -2.28 13.35 -11.18
C GLY A 49 -3.40 13.75 -10.23
N ALA A 50 -4.60 13.26 -10.49
CA ALA A 50 -5.78 13.50 -9.66
C ALA A 50 -6.65 12.24 -9.56
N CYS A 51 -7.32 12.08 -8.42
CA CYS A 51 -8.33 11.07 -8.18
C CYS A 51 -9.48 11.71 -7.37
N ALA A 52 -10.71 11.26 -7.62
CA ALA A 52 -11.88 11.71 -6.87
C ALA A 52 -12.77 10.51 -6.53
N VAL A 53 -13.29 10.49 -5.30
CA VAL A 53 -14.24 9.49 -4.81
C VAL A 53 -15.44 10.24 -4.24
N VAL A 54 -16.66 9.78 -4.56
CA VAL A 54 -17.90 10.28 -3.98
C VAL A 54 -18.35 9.29 -2.90
N ILE A 55 -18.40 9.76 -1.65
CA ILE A 55 -18.82 8.94 -0.51
C ILE A 55 -20.20 9.42 -0.06
N GLY A 56 -21.14 8.49 0.03
CA GLY A 56 -22.49 8.70 0.52
C GLY A 56 -22.78 7.84 1.76
N ASN A 57 -23.94 8.07 2.37
CA ASN A 57 -24.47 7.18 3.41
C ASN A 57 -25.20 5.98 2.78
N GLU A 58 -25.70 5.08 3.62
CA GLU A 58 -26.43 3.87 3.21
C GLU A 58 -27.67 4.19 2.36
N GLU A 59 -28.45 5.22 2.71
CA GLU A 59 -29.64 5.62 1.94
C GLU A 59 -29.30 6.00 0.49
N ILE A 60 -28.24 6.79 0.30
CA ILE A 60 -27.75 7.14 -1.03
C ILE A 60 -27.23 5.88 -1.73
N ALA A 61 -26.45 5.04 -1.05
CA ALA A 61 -25.93 3.80 -1.62
C ALA A 61 -27.06 2.88 -2.12
N ASP A 62 -28.09 2.67 -1.31
CA ASP A 62 -29.26 1.83 -1.63
C ASP A 62 -30.01 2.38 -2.85
N ALA A 63 -30.20 3.70 -2.91
CA ALA A 63 -30.80 4.34 -4.08
C ALA A 63 -29.97 4.10 -5.36
N ARG A 64 -28.63 4.22 -5.28
CA ARG A 64 -27.74 3.95 -6.42
C ARG A 64 -27.77 2.47 -6.85
N VAL A 65 -27.85 1.55 -5.89
CA VAL A 65 -28.00 0.12 -6.17
C VAL A 65 -29.36 -0.17 -6.83
N ALA A 66 -30.44 0.44 -6.35
CA ALA A 66 -31.77 0.32 -6.95
C ALA A 66 -31.81 0.86 -8.40
N ASP A 67 -31.04 1.90 -8.69
CA ASP A 67 -30.83 2.45 -10.03
C ASP A 67 -29.91 1.57 -10.92
N GLY A 68 -29.41 0.44 -10.41
CA GLY A 68 -28.54 -0.49 -11.13
C GLY A 68 -27.06 -0.10 -11.17
N HIS A 69 -26.63 0.83 -10.31
CA HIS A 69 -25.22 1.20 -10.20
C HIS A 69 -24.51 0.41 -9.08
N PRO A 70 -23.32 -0.14 -9.34
CA PRO A 70 -22.54 -0.80 -8.29
C PRO A 70 -22.05 0.22 -7.24
N VAL A 71 -21.99 -0.23 -5.99
CA VAL A 71 -21.44 0.52 -4.86
C VAL A 71 -20.37 -0.31 -4.17
N ALA A 72 -19.30 0.33 -3.70
CA ALA A 72 -18.28 -0.28 -2.85
C ALA A 72 -18.46 0.18 -1.39
N TRP A 73 -18.41 -0.76 -0.46
CA TRP A 73 -18.63 -0.49 0.96
C TRP A 73 -17.32 -0.20 1.69
N ILE A 74 -17.34 0.81 2.56
CA ILE A 74 -16.25 1.09 3.50
C ILE A 74 -16.61 0.43 4.83
N HIS A 75 -16.07 -0.77 5.07
CA HIS A 75 -16.41 -1.55 6.26
C HIS A 75 -15.75 -1.02 7.55
N ALA A 76 -14.53 -0.50 7.44
CA ALA A 76 -13.82 0.06 8.59
C ALA A 76 -12.76 1.06 8.14
N THR A 77 -12.43 1.98 9.03
CA THR A 77 -11.29 2.90 8.89
C THR A 77 -10.60 3.03 10.24
N ALA A 78 -9.27 3.10 10.24
CA ALA A 78 -8.50 3.38 11.45
C ALA A 78 -7.37 4.36 11.15
N LEU A 79 -7.14 5.29 12.07
CA LEU A 79 -6.02 6.22 12.04
C LEU A 79 -5.29 6.19 13.37
N ARG A 80 -3.97 6.06 13.31
CA ARG A 80 -3.05 6.27 14.45
C ARG A 80 -1.89 7.12 13.95
N THR A 81 -1.34 7.92 14.84
CA THR A 81 -0.25 8.85 14.54
C THR A 81 0.80 8.77 15.63
N GLU A 82 2.06 8.84 15.25
CA GLU A 82 3.19 8.97 16.18
C GLU A 82 4.10 10.13 15.74
N PRO A 83 4.84 10.77 16.65
CA PRO A 83 5.78 11.83 16.30
C PRO A 83 6.94 11.29 15.43
N LEU A 84 7.41 12.09 14.48
CA LEU A 84 8.50 11.71 13.57
C LEU A 84 9.84 11.51 14.28
N ALA A 85 10.06 12.13 15.43
CA ALA A 85 11.31 12.05 16.17
C ALA A 85 11.07 12.02 17.68
N TYR A 86 11.44 10.90 18.31
CA TYR A 86 11.56 10.75 19.77
C TYR A 86 12.51 9.59 20.09
N SER A 87 13.03 9.58 21.32
CA SER A 87 13.97 8.54 21.77
C SER A 87 13.29 7.16 21.81
N GLY A 88 13.95 6.13 21.27
CA GLY A 88 13.44 4.76 21.25
C GLY A 88 12.41 4.46 20.15
N ARG A 89 12.14 5.42 19.25
CA ARG A 89 11.29 5.18 18.07
C ARG A 89 11.98 4.20 17.10
N ASP A 90 11.24 3.19 16.67
CA ASP A 90 11.61 2.36 15.52
C ASP A 90 11.44 3.17 14.22
N GLN A 91 12.54 3.36 13.50
CA GLN A 91 12.56 4.13 12.25
C GLN A 91 12.19 3.30 11.03
N VAL A 92 12.17 1.97 11.17
CA VAL A 92 11.87 1.01 10.11
C VAL A 92 10.39 0.67 10.14
N SER A 93 9.87 0.18 11.26
CA SER A 93 8.48 -0.26 11.40
C SER A 93 7.73 0.55 12.48
N PRO A 94 6.92 1.55 12.10
CA PRO A 94 6.25 2.44 13.05
C PRO A 94 5.22 1.71 13.90
N GLN A 95 5.19 2.02 15.20
CA GLN A 95 4.23 1.43 16.14
C GLN A 95 2.80 1.85 15.80
N ALA A 96 2.61 3.11 15.42
CA ALA A 96 1.31 3.62 15.00
C ALA A 96 0.71 2.80 13.83
N GLY A 97 1.54 2.28 12.92
CA GLY A 97 1.08 1.42 11.84
C GLY A 97 0.45 0.11 12.37
N ARG A 98 1.18 -0.59 13.26
CA ARG A 98 0.72 -1.84 13.87
C ARG A 98 -0.58 -1.63 14.66
N ASP A 99 -0.64 -0.55 15.43
CA ASP A 99 -1.82 -0.19 16.22
C ASP A 99 -3.02 0.18 15.32
N ALA A 100 -2.77 0.82 14.18
CA ALA A 100 -3.80 1.14 13.20
C ALA A 100 -4.33 -0.11 12.52
N ALA A 101 -3.46 -1.02 12.08
CA ALA A 101 -3.83 -2.29 11.46
C ALA A 101 -4.66 -3.16 12.44
N ALA A 102 -4.20 -3.32 13.68
CA ALA A 102 -4.92 -4.06 14.71
C ALA A 102 -6.32 -3.47 15.00
N ALA A 103 -6.42 -2.14 15.05
CA ALA A 103 -7.70 -1.45 15.22
C ALA A 103 -8.61 -1.63 14.00
N LEU A 104 -8.05 -1.58 12.79
CA LEU A 104 -8.77 -1.74 11.54
C LEU A 104 -9.38 -3.14 11.42
N TRP A 105 -8.58 -4.19 11.59
CA TRP A 105 -9.04 -5.57 11.52
C TRP A 105 -10.11 -5.88 12.55
N LYS A 106 -9.91 -5.42 13.79
CA LYS A 106 -10.93 -5.53 14.84
C LYS A 106 -12.24 -4.84 14.47
N ALA A 107 -12.17 -3.63 13.91
CA ALA A 107 -13.37 -2.88 13.52
C ALA A 107 -14.07 -3.51 12.31
N ALA A 108 -13.32 -4.11 11.39
CA ALA A 108 -13.83 -4.83 10.23
C ALA A 108 -14.35 -6.25 10.57
N GLY A 109 -14.04 -6.77 11.76
CA GLY A 109 -14.36 -8.15 12.14
C GLY A 109 -13.45 -9.21 11.47
N ILE A 110 -12.30 -8.78 10.94
CA ILE A 110 -11.32 -9.63 10.25
C ILE A 110 -10.38 -10.25 11.29
N THR A 111 -10.16 -11.55 11.17
CA THR A 111 -9.33 -12.34 12.09
C THR A 111 -8.08 -12.92 11.43
N SER A 112 -8.11 -13.16 10.12
CA SER A 112 -6.97 -13.58 9.30
C SER A 112 -6.88 -12.69 8.06
N PRO A 113 -6.10 -11.59 8.10
CA PRO A 113 -6.00 -10.67 6.96
C PRO A 113 -5.56 -11.35 5.67
N ILE A 114 -4.60 -12.30 5.75
CA ILE A 114 -4.07 -13.01 4.59
C ILE A 114 -5.10 -13.93 3.91
N ASP A 115 -6.08 -14.44 4.67
CA ASP A 115 -7.13 -15.34 4.14
C ASP A 115 -8.40 -14.58 3.73
N GLU A 116 -8.64 -13.40 4.32
CA GLU A 116 -9.89 -12.65 4.16
C GLU A 116 -9.79 -11.44 3.21
N ILE A 117 -8.57 -11.04 2.82
CA ILE A 117 -8.33 -9.92 1.90
C ILE A 117 -7.79 -10.43 0.56
N ASP A 118 -8.56 -10.18 -0.51
CA ASP A 118 -8.19 -10.59 -1.87
C ASP A 118 -7.10 -9.71 -2.50
N ALA A 119 -7.01 -8.45 -2.09
CA ALA A 119 -6.08 -7.46 -2.66
C ALA A 119 -5.74 -6.34 -1.66
N ALA A 120 -4.52 -5.83 -1.73
CA ALA A 120 -4.05 -4.71 -0.92
C ALA A 120 -3.34 -3.65 -1.78
N GLU A 121 -3.71 -2.39 -1.60
CA GLU A 121 -3.01 -1.23 -2.15
C GLU A 121 -2.18 -0.60 -1.02
N ILE A 122 -0.85 -0.79 -1.08
CA ILE A 122 0.08 -0.45 -0.01
C ILE A 122 0.90 0.78 -0.40
N TYR A 123 1.20 1.67 0.56
CA TYR A 123 2.01 2.86 0.32
C TYR A 123 3.51 2.53 0.24
N VAL A 124 4.05 2.43 -0.97
CA VAL A 124 5.43 2.00 -1.25
C VAL A 124 6.24 3.12 -1.94
N PRO A 125 6.77 4.12 -1.20
CA PRO A 125 7.63 5.16 -1.77
C PRO A 125 9.02 4.63 -2.17
N PHE A 126 9.48 3.59 -1.46
CA PHE A 126 10.73 2.87 -1.71
C PHE A 126 10.47 1.37 -1.60
N SER A 127 11.15 0.57 -2.41
CA SER A 127 10.96 -0.90 -2.50
C SER A 127 10.93 -1.62 -1.14
N TRP A 128 11.77 -1.21 -0.17
CA TRP A 128 11.86 -1.87 1.13
C TRP A 128 10.61 -1.66 2.02
N PHE A 129 9.77 -0.66 1.74
CA PHE A 129 8.55 -0.41 2.51
C PHE A 129 7.54 -1.54 2.37
N GLU A 130 7.47 -2.21 1.21
CA GLU A 130 6.45 -3.24 0.99
C GLU A 130 6.59 -4.43 1.96
N PRO A 131 7.77 -5.09 2.09
CA PRO A 131 8.00 -6.12 3.10
C PRO A 131 7.62 -5.66 4.51
N MET A 132 8.10 -4.49 4.92
CA MET A 132 7.80 -3.93 6.23
C MET A 132 6.29 -3.72 6.44
N TRP A 133 5.56 -3.29 5.41
CA TRP A 133 4.10 -3.14 5.50
C TRP A 133 3.36 -4.47 5.50
N LEU A 134 3.82 -5.49 4.78
CA LEU A 134 3.24 -6.84 4.85
C LEU A 134 3.29 -7.37 6.28
N GLU A 135 4.39 -7.13 6.99
CA GLU A 135 4.54 -7.47 8.40
C GLU A 135 3.64 -6.60 9.30
N ASN A 136 3.69 -5.29 9.11
CA ASN A 136 3.00 -4.30 9.94
C ASN A 136 1.46 -4.41 9.83
N LEU A 137 0.95 -4.75 8.64
CA LEU A 137 -0.47 -4.99 8.37
C LEU A 137 -0.92 -6.40 8.82
N GLY A 138 0.00 -7.28 9.20
CA GLY A 138 -0.31 -8.64 9.65
C GLY A 138 -0.60 -9.63 8.52
N PHE A 139 -0.12 -9.36 7.31
CA PHE A 139 -0.13 -10.33 6.21
C PHE A 139 0.97 -11.38 6.35
N MET A 140 2.11 -10.99 6.94
CA MET A 140 3.26 -11.86 7.19
C MET A 140 3.77 -11.69 8.63
N PRO A 141 4.45 -12.70 9.21
CA PRO A 141 5.20 -12.54 10.45
C PRO A 141 6.35 -11.52 10.32
N GLU A 142 6.74 -10.89 11.43
CA GLU A 142 7.89 -9.97 11.47
C GLU A 142 9.18 -10.65 10.99
N GLY A 143 9.87 -10.02 10.04
CA GLY A 143 11.06 -10.57 9.37
C GLY A 143 10.79 -11.53 8.21
N GLU A 144 9.52 -11.79 7.86
CA GLU A 144 9.13 -12.67 6.76
C GLU A 144 8.44 -11.94 5.59
N GLY A 145 8.50 -10.60 5.57
CA GLY A 145 7.97 -9.77 4.48
C GLY A 145 8.72 -9.83 3.14
#